data_AF-A0A1V6IYY6-F1
#
_entry.id   AF-A0A1V6IYY6-F1
#
_cell.length_a   1.000
_cell.length_b   1.000
_cell.length_c   1.000
_cell.angle_alpha   90.00
_cell.angle_beta   90.00
_cell.angle_gamma   90.00
#
_symmetry.space_group_name_H-M   'P 1'
#
loop_
_entity.id
_entity.type
_entity.pdbx_description
1 polymer ?
#
loop_
_entity_poly.entity_id
_entity_poly.type
_entity_poly.pdbx_seq_one_letter_code
_entity_poly.pdbx_strand_id
1 'polypeptide(L)'
;MSYGVQIEGIDELLKRLDAVGDTKTLRDGMTSVAVSLTTKLKQYPPAPARSTYRRTGTLRHRWTYAVDDDGSEAVIGNVTPYAPYVQGRESQTWYHKRTGWQTAENLLDGKKEDIVKVLRQFIQKALDGRG
;
A
#
# COMPACT_ATOMS: atom_id res chain seq x y z
N MET A 1 10.22 -6.86 5.83
CA MET A 1 9.12 -6.17 6.56
C MET A 1 7.90 -6.09 5.67
N SER A 2 6.71 -6.16 6.24
CA SER A 2 5.44 -6.09 5.51
C SER A 2 4.36 -5.43 6.36
N TYR A 3 3.33 -4.93 5.69
CA TYR A 3 2.19 -4.22 6.27
C TYR A 3 0.90 -4.67 5.59
N GLY A 4 -0.13 -4.94 6.38
CA GLY A 4 -1.45 -5.31 5.90
C GLY A 4 -2.38 -4.09 5.79
N VAL A 5 -3.22 -4.10 4.76
CA VAL A 5 -4.42 -3.28 4.65
C VAL A 5 -5.58 -4.26 4.58
N GLN A 6 -6.42 -4.24 5.61
CA GLN A 6 -7.63 -5.05 5.69
C GLN A 6 -8.83 -4.11 5.75
N ILE A 7 -9.93 -4.50 5.08
CA ILE A 7 -11.20 -3.81 5.22
C ILE A 7 -12.03 -4.52 6.28
N GLU A 8 -12.39 -3.82 7.35
CA GLU A 8 -13.23 -4.36 8.41
C GLU A 8 -14.72 -4.24 8.07
N GLY A 9 -15.52 -5.24 8.47
CA GLY A 9 -16.98 -5.23 8.32
C GLY A 9 -17.48 -5.43 6.89
N ILE A 10 -16.66 -5.98 6.00
CA ILE A 10 -17.03 -6.22 4.59
C ILE A 10 -17.64 -7.60 4.34
N ASP A 11 -17.79 -8.45 5.36
CA ASP A 11 -18.23 -9.84 5.20
C ASP A 11 -19.59 -9.93 4.47
N GLU A 12 -20.53 -9.08 4.85
CA GLU A 12 -21.85 -9.03 4.21
C GLU A 12 -21.79 -8.48 2.79
N LEU A 13 -20.91 -7.53 2.52
CA LEU A 13 -20.69 -7.00 1.18
C LEU A 13 -20.06 -8.07 0.27
N LEU A 14 -19.04 -8.78 0.77
CA LEU A 14 -18.38 -9.88 0.07
C LEU A 14 -19.39 -10.95 -0.33
N LYS A 15 -20.27 -11.39 0.59
CA LYS A 15 -21.33 -12.36 0.28
C LYS A 15 -22.24 -11.89 -0.85
N ARG A 16 -22.62 -10.60 -0.86
CA ARG A 16 -23.46 -10.03 -1.92
C ARG A 16 -22.72 -9.93 -3.24
N LEU A 17 -21.46 -9.50 -3.22
CA LEU A 17 -20.62 -9.42 -4.41
C LEU A 17 -20.35 -10.81 -5.00
N ASP A 18 -20.09 -11.81 -4.16
CA ASP A 18 -19.88 -13.19 -4.57
C ASP A 18 -21.14 -13.80 -5.20
N ALA A 19 -22.32 -13.55 -4.59
CA ALA A 19 -23.61 -13.98 -5.14
C ALA A 19 -23.90 -13.42 -6.55
N VAL A 20 -23.30 -12.27 -6.91
CA VAL A 20 -23.42 -11.65 -8.23
C VAL A 20 -22.16 -11.80 -9.10
N GLY A 21 -21.21 -12.64 -8.67
CA GLY A 21 -19.97 -12.96 -9.39
C GLY A 21 -19.00 -11.79 -9.56
N ASP A 22 -18.94 -10.87 -8.58
CA ASP A 22 -18.24 -9.59 -8.69
C ASP A 22 -17.14 -9.34 -7.66
N THR A 23 -16.65 -10.39 -7.00
CA THR A 23 -15.47 -10.31 -6.13
C THR A 23 -14.26 -9.73 -6.87
N LYS A 24 -14.21 -9.89 -8.20
CA LYS A 24 -13.23 -9.25 -9.08
C LYS A 24 -13.19 -7.73 -8.93
N THR A 25 -14.33 -7.04 -8.81
CA THR A 25 -14.35 -5.57 -8.67
C THR A 25 -13.66 -5.13 -7.39
N LEU A 26 -13.89 -5.83 -6.28
CA LEU A 26 -13.25 -5.51 -5.01
C LEU A 26 -11.75 -5.78 -5.09
N ARG A 27 -11.35 -6.92 -5.65
CA ARG A 27 -9.95 -7.26 -5.91
C ARG A 27 -9.24 -6.23 -6.80
N ASP A 28 -9.89 -5.74 -7.85
CA ASP A 28 -9.35 -4.71 -8.75
C ASP A 28 -9.16 -3.38 -7.99
N GLY A 29 -10.12 -3.00 -7.15
CA GLY A 29 -10.03 -1.82 -6.28
C GLY A 29 -8.89 -1.93 -5.27
N MET A 30 -8.77 -3.06 -4.59
CA MET A 30 -7.71 -3.33 -3.62
C MET A 30 -6.33 -3.39 -4.31
N THR A 31 -6.26 -3.96 -5.52
CA THR A 31 -5.05 -3.94 -6.35
C THR A 31 -4.61 -2.51 -6.69
N SER A 32 -5.55 -1.65 -7.08
CA SER A 32 -5.28 -0.22 -7.34
C SER A 32 -4.70 0.48 -6.11
N VAL A 33 -5.27 0.20 -4.92
CA VAL A 33 -4.76 0.68 -3.64
C VAL A 33 -3.33 0.19 -3.39
N ALA A 34 -3.08 -1.11 -3.50
CA ALA A 34 -1.79 -1.74 -3.25
C ALA A 34 -0.70 -1.19 -4.19
N VAL A 35 -1.02 -0.98 -5.46
CA VAL A 35 -0.13 -0.34 -6.46
C VAL A 35 0.19 1.10 -6.06
N SER A 36 -0.83 1.88 -5.67
CA SER A 36 -0.67 3.30 -5.28
C SER A 36 0.24 3.45 -4.07
N LEU A 37 0.02 2.64 -3.03
CA LEU A 37 0.81 2.64 -1.81
C LEU A 37 2.25 2.19 -2.07
N THR A 38 2.43 1.09 -2.81
CA THR A 38 3.75 0.60 -3.23
C THR A 38 4.52 1.66 -4.02
N THR A 39 3.83 2.39 -4.91
CA THR A 39 4.44 3.47 -5.70
C THR A 39 4.92 4.62 -4.81
N LYS A 40 4.13 5.01 -3.81
CA LYS A 40 4.51 6.06 -2.85
C LYS A 40 5.67 5.63 -1.95
N LEU A 41 5.72 4.37 -1.52
CA LEU A 41 6.84 3.82 -0.73
C LEU A 41 8.17 3.80 -1.52
N LYS A 42 8.08 3.73 -2.84
CA LYS A 42 9.23 3.79 -3.77
C LYS A 42 9.78 5.21 -3.97
N GLN A 43 9.12 6.25 -3.46
CA GLN A 43 9.56 7.65 -3.58
C GLN A 43 10.46 8.05 -2.41
N TYR A 44 11.66 8.53 -2.74
CA TYR A 44 12.71 8.85 -1.76
C TYR A 44 13.04 10.33 -1.72
N PRO A 45 13.36 10.88 -0.54
CA PRO A 45 13.87 12.24 -0.45
C PRO A 45 15.15 12.38 -1.30
N PRO A 46 15.45 13.56 -1.85
CA PRO A 46 16.69 13.77 -2.61
C PRO A 46 17.92 13.41 -1.77
N ALA A 47 19.02 13.03 -2.42
CA ALA A 47 20.27 12.84 -1.71
C ALA A 47 20.72 14.18 -1.11
N PRO A 48 21.21 14.22 0.14
CA PRO A 48 21.76 15.46 0.71
C PRO A 48 22.87 16.01 -0.19
N ALA A 49 22.95 17.33 -0.35
CA ALA A 49 23.86 17.98 -1.30
C ALA A 49 25.35 17.60 -1.13
N ARG A 50 25.76 17.24 0.09
CA ARG A 50 27.15 16.83 0.41
C ARG A 50 27.35 15.32 0.48
N SER A 51 26.34 14.53 0.13
CA SER A 51 26.41 13.07 0.16
C SER A 51 27.26 12.55 -1.00
N THR A 52 28.34 11.84 -0.70
CA THR A 52 29.12 11.08 -1.69
C THR A 52 28.51 9.70 -1.98
N TYR A 53 27.55 9.26 -1.16
CA TYR A 53 26.88 7.98 -1.30
C TYR A 53 26.08 7.90 -2.61
N ARG A 54 26.38 6.88 -3.42
CA ARG A 54 25.63 6.56 -4.65
C ARG A 54 24.52 5.56 -4.34
N ARG A 55 23.27 5.98 -4.53
CA ARG A 55 22.11 5.12 -4.32
C ARG A 55 22.02 4.05 -5.41
N THR A 56 22.03 2.79 -5.02
CA THR A 56 21.85 1.65 -5.93
C THR A 56 20.38 1.43 -6.31
N GLY A 57 19.45 2.02 -5.55
CA GLY A 57 18.01 1.82 -5.75
C GLY A 57 17.47 0.48 -5.22
N THR A 58 18.28 -0.37 -4.58
CA THR A 58 17.86 -1.72 -4.14
C THR A 58 16.58 -1.70 -3.31
N LEU A 59 16.47 -0.79 -2.32
CA LEU A 59 15.26 -0.65 -1.50
C LEU A 59 14.02 -0.39 -2.38
N ARG A 60 14.16 0.38 -3.46
CA ARG A 60 13.06 0.80 -4.34
C ARG A 60 12.52 -0.37 -5.12
N HIS A 61 13.43 -1.17 -5.67
CA HIS A 61 13.09 -2.29 -6.52
C HIS A 61 12.48 -3.46 -5.74
N ARG A 62 12.71 -3.52 -4.43
CA ARG A 62 12.26 -4.64 -3.57
C ARG A 62 10.94 -4.41 -2.83
N TRP A 63 10.27 -3.28 -3.09
CA TRP A 63 8.89 -3.07 -2.67
C TRP A 63 7.92 -3.83 -3.60
N THR A 64 7.13 -4.71 -3.01
CA THR A 64 6.11 -5.54 -3.68
C THR A 64 4.80 -5.51 -2.91
N TYR A 65 3.73 -6.02 -3.51
CA TYR A 65 2.44 -6.22 -2.86
C TYR A 65 1.83 -7.56 -3.28
N ALA A 66 0.86 -8.03 -2.49
CA ALA A 66 -0.03 -9.14 -2.78
C ALA A 66 -1.45 -8.72 -2.37
N VAL A 67 -2.46 -9.21 -3.08
CA VAL A 67 -3.87 -9.05 -2.75
C VAL A 67 -4.48 -10.44 -2.73
N ASP A 68 -5.29 -10.73 -1.73
CA ASP A 68 -6.03 -11.98 -1.62
C ASP A 68 -7.03 -12.16 -2.78
N ASP A 69 -7.68 -13.32 -2.81
CA ASP A 69 -8.51 -13.67 -3.96
C ASP A 69 -9.86 -12.94 -4.01
N ASP A 70 -10.42 -12.61 -2.85
CA ASP A 70 -11.68 -11.88 -2.72
C ASP A 70 -11.50 -10.35 -2.64
N GLY A 71 -10.27 -9.86 -2.50
CA GLY A 71 -9.95 -8.43 -2.43
C GLY A 71 -10.14 -7.81 -1.06
N SER A 72 -10.34 -8.61 -0.01
CA SER A 72 -10.56 -8.14 1.36
C SER A 72 -9.27 -7.64 2.04
N GLU A 73 -8.13 -8.17 1.63
CA GLU A 73 -6.81 -7.89 2.20
C GLU A 73 -5.74 -7.63 1.13
N ALA A 74 -4.87 -6.64 1.41
CA ALA A 74 -3.62 -6.45 0.70
C ALA A 74 -2.42 -6.44 1.66
N VAL A 75 -1.35 -7.14 1.28
CA VAL A 75 -0.07 -7.11 1.98
C VAL A 75 0.96 -6.39 1.14
N ILE A 76 1.61 -5.37 1.70
CA ILE A 76 2.66 -4.59 1.05
C ILE A 76 3.97 -4.80 1.79
N GLY A 77 5.05 -5.15 1.09
CA GLY A 77 6.29 -5.55 1.75
C GLY A 77 7.58 -5.20 1.02
N ASN A 78 8.67 -5.18 1.78
CA ASN A 78 10.03 -5.04 1.30
C ASN A 78 10.92 -6.17 1.84
N VAL A 79 11.58 -6.88 0.93
CA VAL A 79 12.42 -8.05 1.26
C VAL A 79 13.89 -7.69 1.54
N THR A 80 14.27 -6.40 1.52
CA THR A 80 15.62 -6.03 1.96
C THR A 80 15.73 -6.13 3.49
N PRO A 81 16.79 -6.77 4.04
CA PRO A 81 16.96 -6.91 5.49
C PRO A 81 17.01 -5.57 6.22
N TYR A 82 17.58 -4.54 5.58
CA TYR A 82 17.74 -3.21 6.17
C TYR A 82 16.53 -2.28 5.99
N ALA A 83 15.46 -2.70 5.29
CA ALA A 83 14.28 -1.85 5.08
C ALA A 83 13.71 -1.25 6.39
N PRO A 84 13.62 -1.98 7.52
CA PRO A 84 13.08 -1.42 8.78
C PRO A 84 13.84 -0.20 9.26
N TYR A 85 15.17 -0.21 9.08
CA TYR A 85 16.05 0.89 9.50
C TYR A 85 15.91 2.15 8.63
N VAL A 86 15.23 2.03 7.48
CA VAL A 86 15.02 3.14 6.54
C VAL A 86 13.57 3.63 6.55
N GLN A 87 12.59 2.72 6.50
CA GLN A 87 11.16 3.07 6.35
C GLN A 87 10.23 2.36 7.36
N GLY A 88 10.73 1.79 8.45
CA GLY A 88 9.89 1.21 9.51
C GLY A 88 9.80 2.11 10.74
N ARG A 89 8.59 2.41 11.23
CA ARG A 89 8.37 3.39 12.32
C ARG A 89 9.17 3.08 13.59
N GLU A 90 9.25 1.82 13.98
CA GLU A 90 9.90 1.42 15.25
C GLU A 90 11.43 1.39 15.15
N SER A 91 11.98 1.01 14.00
CA SER A 91 13.42 0.78 13.82
C SER A 91 14.12 1.83 12.97
N GLN A 92 13.40 2.80 12.40
CA GLN A 92 13.98 3.81 11.52
C GLN A 92 15.09 4.57 12.25
N THR A 93 16.27 4.62 11.65
CA THR A 93 17.40 5.33 12.25
C THR A 93 17.14 6.83 12.28
N TRP A 94 17.72 7.51 13.29
CA TRP A 94 17.62 8.96 13.44
C TRP A 94 17.95 9.73 12.15
N TYR A 95 18.94 9.25 11.39
CA TYR A 95 19.38 9.92 10.16
C TYR A 95 18.28 9.92 9.08
N HIS A 96 17.61 8.78 8.86
CA HIS A 96 16.52 8.68 7.89
C HIS A 96 15.32 9.54 8.32
N LYS A 97 15.00 9.53 9.62
CA LYS A 97 13.96 10.40 10.19
C LYS A 97 14.27 11.89 9.94
N ARG A 98 15.49 12.33 10.23
CA ARG A 98 15.94 13.73 10.04
C ARG A 98 16.01 14.14 8.57
N THR A 99 16.29 13.22 7.66
CA THR A 99 16.46 13.51 6.22
C THR A 99 15.19 13.32 5.41
N GLY A 100 14.03 13.20 6.07
CA GLY A 100 12.73 13.22 5.43
C GLY A 100 12.29 11.88 4.83
N TRP A 101 12.86 10.76 5.28
CA TRP A 101 12.36 9.45 4.89
C TRP A 101 11.02 9.16 5.59
N GLN A 102 9.98 8.99 4.78
CA GLN A 102 8.68 8.50 5.26
C GLN A 102 8.79 7.04 5.74
N THR A 103 8.00 6.69 6.75
CA THR A 103 7.79 5.30 7.16
C THR A 103 6.55 4.73 6.46
N ALA A 104 6.50 3.43 6.30
CA ALA A 104 5.36 2.79 5.65
C ALA A 104 4.08 2.92 6.48
N GLU A 105 4.17 2.84 7.80
CA GLU A 105 3.05 3.03 8.71
C GLU A 105 2.49 4.45 8.62
N ASN A 106 3.35 5.48 8.60
CA ASN A 106 2.90 6.87 8.47
C ASN A 106 2.20 7.11 7.13
N LEU A 107 2.70 6.50 6.06
CA LEU A 107 2.04 6.57 4.76
C LEU A 107 0.68 5.87 4.78
N LEU A 108 0.60 4.67 5.35
CA LEU A 108 -0.64 3.89 5.42
C LEU A 108 -1.69 4.63 6.27
N ASP A 109 -1.31 5.12 7.44
CA ASP A 109 -2.18 5.90 8.32
C ASP A 109 -2.71 7.15 7.61
N GLY A 110 -1.84 7.89 6.91
CA GLY A 110 -2.22 9.06 6.14
C GLY A 110 -3.00 8.77 4.85
N LYS A 111 -3.22 7.50 4.50
CA LYS A 111 -3.95 7.08 3.29
C LYS A 111 -5.23 6.31 3.55
N LYS A 112 -5.62 6.09 4.80
CA LYS A 112 -6.86 5.37 5.15
C LYS A 112 -8.10 5.91 4.43
N GLU A 113 -8.31 7.23 4.43
CA GLU A 113 -9.46 7.84 3.75
C GLU A 113 -9.40 7.70 2.23
N ASP A 114 -8.21 7.88 1.64
CA ASP A 114 -7.99 7.70 0.20
C ASP A 114 -8.28 6.25 -0.23
N ILE A 115 -7.89 5.27 0.60
CA ILE A 115 -8.13 3.83 0.36
C ILE A 115 -9.64 3.57 0.30
N VAL A 116 -10.38 4.00 1.32
CA VAL A 116 -11.84 3.85 1.38
C VAL A 116 -12.50 4.52 0.18
N LYS A 117 -12.05 5.71 -0.20
CA LYS A 117 -12.57 6.44 -1.35
C LYS A 117 -12.37 5.67 -2.66
N VAL A 118 -11.18 5.13 -2.91
CA VAL A 118 -10.90 4.33 -4.11
C VAL A 118 -11.79 3.09 -4.15
N LEU A 119 -11.88 2.34 -3.05
CA LEU A 119 -12.70 1.13 -2.99
C LEU A 119 -14.18 1.42 -3.27
N ARG A 120 -14.72 2.50 -2.67
CA ARG A 120 -16.09 2.96 -2.94
C ARG A 120 -16.33 3.29 -4.41
N GLN A 121 -15.36 3.91 -5.09
CA GLN A 121 -15.48 4.23 -6.52
C GLN A 121 -15.56 2.97 -7.38
N PHE A 122 -14.79 1.94 -7.06
CA PHE A 122 -14.84 0.66 -7.77
C PHE A 122 -16.19 -0.04 -7.57
N ILE A 123 -16.65 -0.12 -6.33
CA ILE A 123 -17.96 -0.72 -6.00
C ILE A 123 -19.09 0.05 -6.70
N GLN A 124 -19.10 1.39 -6.60
CA GLN A 124 -20.14 2.22 -7.23
C GLN A 124 -20.18 2.01 -8.75
N LYS A 125 -19.01 1.99 -9.41
CA LYS A 125 -18.91 1.78 -10.84
C LYS A 125 -19.48 0.41 -11.27
N ALA A 126 -19.27 -0.63 -10.45
CA ALA A 126 -19.81 -1.95 -10.74
C ALA A 126 -21.32 -2.05 -10.51
N LEU A 127 -21.87 -1.28 -9.55
CA LEU A 127 -23.32 -1.16 -9.37
C LEU A 127 -23.96 -0.39 -10.52
N ASP A 128 -23.36 0.72 -10.94
CA ASP A 128 -23.88 1.58 -12.02
C ASP A 128 -23.84 0.89 -13.38
N GLY A 129 -22.83 0.05 -13.63
CA GLY A 129 -22.71 -0.72 -14.88
C GLY A 129 -23.65 -1.92 -14.99
N ARG A 130 -24.44 -2.22 -13.95
CA ARG A 130 -25.45 -3.29 -13.93
C ARG A 130 -26.90 -2.78 -14.05
N GLY A 131 -27.11 -1.47 -14.04
CA GLY A 131 -28.43 -0.84 -14.25
C GLY A 131 -28.71 -0.58 -15.72
#